data_AF-A0A5E4KEC5-F1
#
_entry.id   AF-A0A5E4KEC5-F1
#
_cell.length_a   1.000
_cell.length_b   1.000
_cell.length_c   1.000
_cell.angle_alpha   90.00
_cell.angle_beta   90.00
_cell.angle_gamma   90.00
#
_symmetry.space_group_name_H-M   'P 1'
#
loop_
_entity.id
_entity.type
_entity.pdbx_description
1 polymer ?
#
loop_
_entity_poly.entity_id
_entity_poly.type
_entity_poly.pdbx_seq_one_letter_code
_entity_poly.pdbx_strand_id
1 'polypeptide(L)'
;MISLARYGLEESVGLHVILSIFFWWLSVILIVIAYRYRSLWNVGDTPWTFLFLTFICFAIRELGHLNGLPLIGSIRYVFGSWSAIFMASAFIFLYLRICQRKKDSMVMIYTPFIFVVLFPVIMLYLYLSGTNISSLKTIMGNIEGIVWMAASSLVIYTTYMLGTRATGGFVQVFMFFQFSAFAAFTWKLLGFIEGLGSPIPYSIRELVETLFGLFAIVSMYLLIRMLRKLSRHIHSE
;
A
#
# COMPACT_ATOMS: atom_id res chain seq x y z
N MET A 1 -11.95 -4.03 -37.70
CA MET A 1 -12.07 -3.26 -36.45
C MET A 1 -11.80 -4.22 -35.29
N ILE A 2 -10.58 -4.23 -34.78
CA ILE A 2 -10.21 -5.01 -33.58
C ILE A 2 -10.78 -4.23 -32.40
N SER A 3 -11.71 -4.84 -31.66
CA SER A 3 -12.38 -4.12 -30.58
C SER A 3 -11.37 -3.79 -29.48
N LEU A 4 -11.27 -2.50 -29.15
CA LEU A 4 -10.47 -1.99 -28.03
C LEU A 4 -10.87 -2.61 -26.67
N ALA A 5 -11.99 -3.35 -26.62
CA ALA A 5 -12.43 -4.10 -25.45
C ALA A 5 -11.52 -5.29 -25.08
N ARG A 6 -10.61 -5.74 -25.96
CA ARG A 6 -9.70 -6.86 -25.68
C ARG A 6 -8.32 -6.46 -25.13
N TYR A 7 -7.95 -5.17 -25.14
CA TYR A 7 -6.57 -4.75 -24.86
C TYR A 7 -6.45 -3.51 -23.94
N GLY A 8 -7.38 -3.33 -23.00
CA GLY A 8 -7.19 -2.33 -21.93
C GLY A 8 -7.86 -0.98 -22.20
N LEU A 9 -9.12 -0.99 -22.64
CA LEU A 9 -10.07 0.05 -22.22
C LEU A 9 -10.27 -0.10 -20.70
N GLU A 10 -9.43 0.57 -19.91
CA GLU A 10 -9.60 1.97 -19.46
C GLU A 10 -10.57 2.00 -18.28
N GLU A 11 -10.00 2.19 -17.09
CA GLU A 11 -10.32 3.30 -16.16
C GLU A 11 -11.80 3.68 -15.93
N SER A 12 -12.72 2.77 -16.19
CA SER A 12 -14.11 2.86 -15.76
C SER A 12 -14.21 2.21 -14.39
N VAL A 13 -15.19 2.66 -13.59
CA VAL A 13 -15.50 2.19 -12.24
C VAL A 13 -15.84 0.70 -12.27
N GLY A 14 -14.82 -0.15 -12.37
CA GLY A 14 -14.97 -1.59 -12.32
C GLY A 14 -15.37 -2.03 -10.92
N LEU A 15 -15.91 -3.25 -10.82
CA LEU A 15 -16.26 -3.84 -9.53
C LEU A 15 -15.05 -3.88 -8.58
N HIS A 16 -13.83 -4.00 -9.12
CA HIS A 16 -12.57 -3.88 -8.39
C HIS A 16 -12.36 -2.48 -7.76
N VAL A 17 -12.71 -1.38 -8.43
CA VAL A 17 -12.61 -0.01 -7.88
C VAL A 17 -13.60 0.16 -6.73
N ILE A 18 -14.84 -0.31 -6.91
CA ILE A 18 -15.88 -0.25 -5.87
C ILE A 18 -15.49 -1.08 -4.66
N LEU A 19 -15.03 -2.32 -4.88
CA LEU A 19 -14.53 -3.18 -3.81
C LEU A 19 -13.31 -2.57 -3.13
N SER A 20 -12.34 -2.07 -3.89
CA SER A 20 -11.13 -1.39 -3.39
C SER A 20 -11.50 -0.22 -2.49
N ILE A 21 -12.43 0.65 -2.92
CA ILE A 21 -12.92 1.79 -2.12
C ILE A 21 -13.66 1.33 -0.86
N PHE A 22 -14.55 0.34 -0.95
CA PHE A 22 -15.28 -0.20 0.21
C PHE A 22 -14.32 -0.81 1.24
N PHE A 23 -13.42 -1.66 0.76
CA PHE A 23 -12.40 -2.33 1.54
C PHE A 23 -11.38 -1.35 2.13
N TRP A 24 -11.13 -0.24 1.44
CA TRP A 24 -10.31 0.85 1.92
C TRP A 24 -10.95 1.57 3.12
N TRP A 25 -12.22 1.99 3.01
CA TRP A 25 -12.95 2.63 4.13
C TRP A 25 -13.00 1.74 5.36
N LEU A 26 -13.22 0.43 5.15
CA LEU A 26 -13.16 -0.56 6.22
C LEU A 26 -11.77 -0.56 6.88
N SER A 27 -10.69 -0.50 6.10
CA SER A 27 -9.32 -0.48 6.63
C SER A 27 -9.01 0.78 7.44
N VAL A 28 -9.52 1.95 7.04
CA VAL A 28 -9.39 3.20 7.83
C VAL A 28 -10.08 3.07 9.18
N ILE A 29 -11.31 2.57 9.21
CA ILE A 29 -12.06 2.32 10.45
C ILE A 29 -11.25 1.39 11.37
N LEU A 30 -10.67 0.33 10.78
CA LEU A 30 -9.83 -0.62 11.50
C LEU A 30 -8.58 0.07 12.10
N ILE A 31 -7.88 0.94 11.37
CA ILE A 31 -6.72 1.69 11.92
C ILE A 31 -7.12 2.62 13.05
N VAL A 32 -8.21 3.37 12.89
CA VAL A 32 -8.68 4.29 13.96
C VAL A 32 -8.97 3.50 15.23
N ILE A 33 -9.59 2.32 15.09
CA ILE A 33 -9.79 1.40 16.19
C ILE A 33 -8.45 0.93 16.76
N ALA A 34 -7.50 0.49 15.93
CA ALA A 34 -6.20 0.00 16.39
C ALA A 34 -5.37 1.09 17.12
N TYR A 35 -5.38 2.33 16.61
CA TYR A 35 -4.73 3.49 17.21
C TYR A 35 -5.28 3.84 18.59
N ARG A 36 -6.59 3.64 18.83
CA ARG A 36 -7.19 3.79 20.16
C ARG A 36 -6.57 2.83 21.19
N TYR A 37 -6.04 1.69 20.75
CA TYR A 37 -5.40 0.67 21.58
C TYR A 37 -3.87 0.69 21.49
N ARG A 38 -3.26 1.76 20.96
CA ARG A 38 -1.81 1.83 20.70
C ARG A 38 -0.92 1.75 21.95
N SER A 39 -1.41 2.21 23.10
CA SER A 39 -0.67 2.15 24.38
C SER A 39 -0.32 0.72 24.77
N LEU A 40 -1.09 -0.27 24.32
CA LEU A 40 -0.84 -1.69 24.57
C LEU A 40 0.38 -2.24 23.83
N TRP A 41 0.81 -1.59 22.76
CA TRP A 41 1.88 -2.09 21.91
C TRP A 41 3.27 -1.61 22.35
N ASN A 42 3.35 -0.46 23.01
CA ASN A 42 4.64 0.19 23.32
C ASN A 42 5.52 0.40 22.06
N VAL A 43 4.91 0.53 20.87
CA VAL A 43 5.60 0.70 19.58
C VAL A 43 5.72 2.17 19.17
N GLY A 44 5.31 3.11 20.04
CA GLY A 44 5.30 4.55 19.76
C GLY A 44 4.23 4.94 18.73
N ASP A 45 4.04 6.24 18.51
CA ASP A 45 2.98 6.74 17.60
C ASP A 45 3.37 6.68 16.12
N THR A 46 4.67 6.73 15.81
CA THR A 46 5.20 6.85 14.44
C THR A 46 4.70 5.77 13.46
N PRO A 47 4.73 4.47 13.80
CA PRO A 47 4.29 3.43 12.84
C PRO A 47 2.79 3.51 12.56
N TRP A 48 2.01 3.97 13.54
CA TRP A 48 0.57 4.22 13.36
C TRP A 48 0.30 5.40 12.46
N THR A 49 1.08 6.48 12.61
CA THR A 49 1.01 7.63 11.70
C THR A 49 1.32 7.21 10.26
N PHE A 50 2.35 6.39 10.04
CA PHE A 50 2.68 5.89 8.71
C PHE A 50 1.61 4.97 8.14
N LEU A 51 1.04 4.07 8.94
CA LEU A 51 -0.12 3.28 8.51
C LEU A 51 -1.26 4.23 8.12
N PHE A 52 -1.65 5.18 8.96
CA PHE A 52 -2.72 6.12 8.63
C PHE A 52 -2.47 6.89 7.32
N LEU A 53 -1.26 7.41 7.12
CA LEU A 53 -0.86 8.10 5.89
C LEU A 53 -0.87 7.19 4.65
N THR A 54 -0.49 5.91 4.81
CA THR A 54 -0.59 4.90 3.75
C THR A 54 -2.01 4.85 3.20
N PHE A 55 -3.00 4.71 4.10
CA PHE A 55 -4.39 4.60 3.68
C PHE A 55 -4.92 5.92 3.14
N ILE A 56 -4.65 7.08 3.75
CA ILE A 56 -5.06 8.37 3.16
C ILE A 56 -4.56 8.51 1.72
N CYS A 57 -3.27 8.23 1.49
CA CYS A 57 -2.68 8.35 0.14
C CYS A 57 -3.33 7.33 -0.82
N PHE A 58 -3.57 6.10 -0.36
CA PHE A 58 -4.25 5.09 -1.15
C PHE A 58 -5.69 5.50 -1.53
N ALA A 59 -6.45 6.14 -0.63
CA ALA A 59 -7.78 6.65 -0.97
C ALA A 59 -7.74 7.69 -2.08
N ILE A 60 -6.81 8.65 -1.96
CA ILE A 60 -6.69 9.72 -2.95
C ILE A 60 -6.31 9.11 -4.31
N ARG A 61 -5.45 8.09 -4.31
CA ARG A 61 -5.18 7.27 -5.50
C ARG A 61 -6.46 6.62 -6.03
N GLU A 62 -7.25 5.94 -5.21
CA GLU A 62 -8.50 5.30 -5.66
C GLU A 62 -9.53 6.31 -6.22
N LEU A 63 -9.70 7.46 -5.55
CA LEU A 63 -10.56 8.55 -6.03
C LEU A 63 -10.12 9.10 -7.38
N GLY A 64 -8.80 9.06 -7.67
CA GLY A 64 -8.25 9.42 -8.97
C GLY A 64 -8.70 8.51 -10.12
N HIS A 65 -9.26 7.32 -9.85
CA HIS A 65 -9.88 6.47 -10.88
C HIS A 65 -11.26 6.97 -11.33
N LEU A 66 -11.90 7.87 -10.57
CA LEU A 66 -13.21 8.42 -10.92
C LEU A 66 -13.14 9.53 -11.99
N ASN A 67 -11.93 9.90 -12.43
CA ASN A 67 -11.72 10.99 -13.36
C ASN A 67 -10.76 10.57 -14.49
N GLY A 68 -11.21 10.67 -15.75
CA GLY A 68 -10.44 10.29 -16.94
C GLY A 68 -9.38 11.32 -17.38
N LEU A 69 -9.27 12.47 -16.72
CA LEU A 69 -8.28 13.49 -17.10
C LEU A 69 -6.84 12.98 -16.85
N PRO A 70 -5.95 12.99 -17.86
CA PRO A 70 -4.63 12.36 -17.70
C PRO A 70 -3.71 13.09 -16.72
N LEU A 71 -3.91 14.39 -16.48
CA LEU A 71 -3.23 15.13 -15.42
C LEU A 71 -3.60 14.60 -14.02
N ILE A 72 -4.90 14.33 -13.79
CA ILE A 72 -5.40 13.73 -12.55
C ILE A 72 -4.89 12.29 -12.43
N GLY A 73 -4.87 11.55 -13.54
CA GLY A 73 -4.23 10.22 -13.61
C GLY A 73 -2.75 10.23 -13.24
N SER A 74 -2.02 11.31 -13.53
CA SER A 74 -0.61 11.46 -13.13
C SER A 74 -0.46 11.74 -11.64
N ILE A 75 -1.31 12.61 -11.08
CA ILE A 75 -1.38 12.90 -9.64
C ILE A 75 -1.74 11.63 -8.86
N ARG A 76 -2.64 10.80 -9.40
CA ARG A 76 -3.01 9.49 -8.84
C ARG A 76 -1.79 8.63 -8.53
N TYR A 77 -0.86 8.54 -9.47
CA TYR A 77 0.35 7.72 -9.33
C TYR A 77 1.34 8.30 -8.32
N VAL A 78 1.35 9.62 -8.09
CA VAL A 78 2.11 10.25 -7.00
C VAL A 78 1.59 9.76 -5.65
N PHE A 79 0.28 9.83 -5.41
CA PHE A 79 -0.35 9.33 -4.19
C PHE A 79 -0.19 7.80 -4.02
N GLY A 80 -0.24 7.06 -5.13
CA GLY A 80 0.08 5.63 -5.14
C GLY A 80 1.51 5.35 -4.64
N SER A 81 2.50 6.11 -5.10
CA SER A 81 3.90 5.98 -4.67
C SER A 81 4.08 6.32 -3.18
N TRP A 82 3.41 7.38 -2.72
CA TRP A 82 3.42 7.78 -1.31
C TRP A 82 2.87 6.69 -0.38
N SER A 83 1.75 6.09 -0.78
CA SER A 83 1.14 5.01 0.01
C SER A 83 2.11 3.84 0.20
N ALA A 84 2.82 3.43 -0.85
CA ALA A 84 3.82 2.37 -0.79
C ALA A 84 5.00 2.70 0.14
N ILE A 85 5.50 3.95 0.09
CA ILE A 85 6.61 4.41 0.94
C ILE A 85 6.21 4.38 2.41
N PHE A 86 5.05 4.95 2.75
CA PHE A 86 4.57 4.95 4.14
C PHE A 86 4.32 3.52 4.64
N MET A 87 3.80 2.63 3.80
CA MET A 87 3.56 1.24 4.18
C MET A 87 4.86 0.52 4.51
N ALA A 88 5.85 0.57 3.61
CA ALA A 88 7.15 -0.04 3.84
C ALA A 88 7.83 0.53 5.09
N SER A 89 7.73 1.84 5.28
CA SER A 89 8.29 2.52 6.45
C SER A 89 7.63 2.06 7.75
N ALA A 90 6.30 1.93 7.78
CA ALA A 90 5.58 1.41 8.95
C ALA A 90 6.10 0.02 9.36
N PHE A 91 6.22 -0.91 8.42
CA PHE A 91 6.66 -2.27 8.72
C PHE A 91 8.15 -2.37 9.07
N ILE A 92 9.01 -1.55 8.46
CA ILE A 92 10.41 -1.43 8.88
C ILE A 92 10.50 -0.96 10.34
N PHE A 93 9.71 0.04 10.72
CA PHE A 93 9.69 0.52 12.10
C PHE A 93 9.18 -0.54 13.07
N LEU A 94 8.09 -1.24 12.73
CA LEU A 94 7.60 -2.37 13.54
C LEU A 94 8.69 -3.42 13.72
N TYR A 95 9.40 -3.79 12.66
CA TYR A 95 10.51 -4.73 12.70
C TYR A 95 11.66 -4.23 13.59
N LEU A 96 12.10 -2.98 13.44
CA LEU A 96 13.20 -2.43 14.23
C LEU A 96 12.86 -2.35 15.72
N ARG A 97 11.61 -1.98 16.05
CA ARG A 97 11.14 -1.88 17.44
C ARG A 97 10.94 -3.25 18.08
N ILE A 98 10.23 -4.15 17.41
CA ILE A 98 9.83 -5.44 17.98
C ILE A 98 10.99 -6.45 17.91
N CYS A 99 11.66 -6.58 16.76
CA CYS A 99 12.67 -7.60 16.55
C CYS A 99 14.08 -7.15 16.93
N GLN A 100 14.44 -5.90 16.64
CA GLN A 100 15.80 -5.39 16.86
C GLN A 100 15.92 -4.56 18.14
N ARG A 101 14.80 -4.20 18.79
CA ARG A 101 14.73 -3.36 20.00
C ARG A 101 15.53 -2.05 19.86
N LYS A 102 15.63 -1.50 18.65
CA LYS A 102 16.35 -0.25 18.39
C LYS A 102 15.45 0.94 18.67
N LYS A 103 16.03 2.04 19.18
CA LYS A 103 15.35 3.33 19.27
C LYS A 103 15.28 3.97 17.88
N ASP A 104 14.19 4.64 17.59
CA ASP A 104 14.03 5.36 16.34
C ASP A 104 14.96 6.58 16.33
N SER A 105 15.75 6.74 15.27
CA SER A 105 16.50 7.96 15.02
C SER A 105 15.60 8.98 14.33
N MET A 106 15.82 10.28 14.59
CA MET A 106 15.11 11.35 13.87
C MET A 106 15.24 11.19 12.35
N VAL A 107 16.43 10.80 11.88
CA VAL A 107 16.69 10.56 10.45
C VAL A 107 15.69 9.54 9.87
N MET A 108 15.51 8.39 10.52
CA MET A 108 14.58 7.37 10.06
C MET A 108 13.13 7.84 10.02
N ILE A 109 12.73 8.73 10.93
CA ILE A 109 11.36 9.27 10.99
C ILE A 109 11.10 10.21 9.81
N TYR A 110 12.10 11.01 9.40
CA TYR A 110 11.95 11.97 8.31
C TYR A 110 12.20 11.39 6.92
N THR A 111 12.96 10.32 6.79
CA THR A 111 13.25 9.66 5.50
C THR A 111 12.00 9.40 4.63
N PRO A 112 10.88 8.85 5.15
CA PRO A 112 9.69 8.61 4.34
C PRO A 112 9.09 9.91 3.79
N PHE A 113 9.08 10.98 4.59
CA PHE A 113 8.59 12.29 4.16
C PHE A 113 9.47 12.93 3.09
N ILE A 114 10.79 12.77 3.19
CA ILE A 114 11.73 13.24 2.15
C ILE A 114 11.45 12.53 0.82
N PHE A 115 11.28 11.21 0.84
CA PHE A 115 10.95 10.45 -0.37
C PHE A 115 9.59 10.86 -0.96
N VAL A 116 8.59 11.13 -0.13
CA VAL A 116 7.27 11.59 -0.59
C VAL A 116 7.38 12.93 -1.31
N VAL A 117 8.18 13.88 -0.83
CA VAL A 117 8.36 15.20 -1.45
C VAL A 117 9.05 15.11 -2.83
N LEU A 118 9.87 14.08 -3.09
CA LEU A 118 10.53 13.90 -4.38
C LEU A 118 9.56 13.74 -5.56
N PHE A 119 8.44 13.04 -5.39
CA PHE A 119 7.55 12.72 -6.51
C PHE A 119 6.83 13.94 -7.12
N PRO A 120 6.25 14.87 -6.33
CA PRO A 120 5.76 16.15 -6.87
C PRO A 120 6.83 16.97 -7.59
N VAL A 121 8.07 16.96 -7.08
CA VAL A 121 9.19 17.70 -7.71
C VAL A 121 9.51 17.10 -9.08
N ILE A 122 9.57 15.77 -9.19
CA ILE A 122 9.79 15.07 -10.48
C ILE A 122 8.62 15.38 -11.42
N MET A 123 7.38 15.32 -10.94
CA MET A 123 6.19 15.63 -11.75
C MET A 123 6.21 17.06 -12.27
N LEU A 124 6.51 18.04 -11.41
CA LEU A 124 6.60 19.44 -11.78
C LEU A 124 7.73 19.68 -12.80
N TYR A 125 8.91 19.10 -12.57
CA TYR A 125 10.03 19.17 -13.48
C TYR A 125 9.67 18.64 -14.88
N LEU A 126 9.08 17.44 -14.96
CA LEU A 126 8.66 16.83 -16.23
C LEU A 126 7.56 17.64 -16.93
N TYR A 127 6.65 18.24 -16.17
CA TYR A 127 5.61 19.08 -16.73
C TYR A 127 6.19 20.37 -17.33
N LEU A 128 7.09 21.04 -16.60
CA LEU A 128 7.77 22.26 -17.07
C LEU A 128 8.75 22.00 -18.22
N SER A 129 9.29 20.78 -18.33
CA SER A 129 10.18 20.38 -19.44
C SER A 129 9.44 20.14 -20.76
N GLY A 130 8.13 20.37 -20.82
CA GLY A 130 7.33 20.20 -22.03
C GLY A 130 6.98 18.75 -22.35
N THR A 131 7.08 17.83 -21.38
CA THR A 131 6.68 16.44 -21.58
C THR A 131 5.18 16.37 -21.87
N ASN A 132 4.79 15.63 -22.91
CA ASN A 132 3.38 15.43 -23.24
C ASN A 132 2.64 14.81 -22.03
N ILE A 133 1.44 15.30 -21.74
CA ILE A 133 0.58 14.88 -20.63
C ILE A 133 0.32 13.36 -20.63
N SER A 134 0.15 12.74 -21.79
CA SER A 134 -0.01 11.28 -21.90
C SER A 134 1.26 10.51 -21.50
N SER A 135 2.42 10.98 -21.96
CA SER A 135 3.72 10.43 -21.58
C SER A 135 4.01 10.61 -20.09
N LEU A 136 3.60 11.75 -19.51
CA LEU A 136 3.76 12.03 -18.09
C LEU A 136 2.96 11.06 -17.22
N LYS A 137 1.72 10.74 -17.62
CA LYS A 137 0.89 9.69 -16.99
C LYS A 137 1.61 8.33 -17.00
N THR A 138 2.16 7.93 -18.14
CA THR A 138 2.87 6.64 -18.28
C THR A 138 4.14 6.59 -17.44
N ILE A 139 4.96 7.65 -17.47
CA ILE A 139 6.20 7.73 -16.67
C ILE A 139 5.87 7.61 -15.18
N MET A 140 4.88 8.37 -14.69
CA MET A 140 4.46 8.31 -13.29
C MET A 140 3.90 6.95 -12.91
N GLY A 141 3.12 6.30 -13.79
CA GLY A 141 2.61 4.95 -13.56
C GLY A 141 3.72 3.90 -13.44
N ASN A 142 4.76 4.00 -14.27
CA ASN A 142 5.92 3.10 -14.21
C ASN A 142 6.71 3.31 -12.91
N ILE A 143 6.93 4.56 -12.51
CA ILE A 143 7.58 4.89 -11.24
C ILE A 143 6.78 4.31 -10.06
N GLU A 144 5.46 4.53 -10.03
CA GLU A 144 4.58 3.97 -9.00
C GLU A 144 4.71 2.44 -8.94
N GLY A 145 4.74 1.76 -10.09
CA GLY A 145 4.93 0.31 -10.16
C GLY A 145 6.23 -0.17 -9.55
N ILE A 146 7.36 0.48 -9.86
CA ILE A 146 8.68 0.13 -9.31
C ILE A 146 8.72 0.35 -7.80
N VAL A 147 8.20 1.49 -7.32
CA VAL A 147 8.15 1.82 -5.89
C VAL A 147 7.32 0.78 -5.14
N TRP A 148 6.17 0.37 -5.67
CA TRP A 148 5.36 -0.69 -5.06
C TRP A 148 6.06 -2.04 -5.04
N MET A 149 6.77 -2.43 -6.10
CA MET A 149 7.55 -3.67 -6.08
C MET A 149 8.62 -3.64 -4.99
N ALA A 150 9.40 -2.55 -4.89
CA ALA A 150 10.42 -2.40 -3.85
C ALA A 150 9.81 -2.39 -2.43
N ALA A 151 8.71 -1.63 -2.23
CA ALA A 151 8.00 -1.57 -0.96
C ALA A 151 7.45 -2.94 -0.56
N SER A 152 6.82 -3.67 -1.49
CA SER A 152 6.32 -5.02 -1.24
C SER A 152 7.43 -6.00 -0.86
N SER A 153 8.61 -5.94 -1.48
CA SER A 153 9.75 -6.77 -1.08
C SER A 153 10.18 -6.51 0.37
N LEU A 154 10.22 -5.23 0.78
CA LEU A 154 10.52 -4.84 2.16
C LEU A 154 9.44 -5.32 3.14
N VAL A 155 8.17 -5.17 2.78
CA VAL A 155 7.04 -5.65 3.60
C VAL A 155 7.11 -7.16 3.74
N ILE A 156 7.28 -7.93 2.66
CA ILE A 156 7.39 -9.39 2.70
C ILE A 156 8.49 -9.83 3.68
N TYR A 157 9.68 -9.22 3.57
CA TYR A 157 10.80 -9.54 4.44
C TYR A 157 10.50 -9.22 5.90
N THR A 158 10.03 -8.00 6.17
CA THR A 158 9.78 -7.54 7.55
C THR A 158 8.64 -8.33 8.21
N THR A 159 7.56 -8.63 7.49
CA THR A 159 6.47 -9.45 8.00
C THR A 159 6.88 -10.90 8.22
N TYR A 160 7.72 -11.48 7.35
CA TYR A 160 8.30 -12.81 7.58
C TYR A 160 9.14 -12.85 8.87
N MET A 161 10.01 -11.86 9.07
CA MET A 161 10.84 -11.76 10.29
C MET A 161 10.01 -11.52 11.55
N LEU A 162 8.94 -10.74 11.44
CA LEU A 162 7.98 -10.53 12.54
C LEU A 162 7.20 -11.82 12.84
N GLY A 163 6.74 -12.53 11.80
CA GLY A 163 6.00 -13.78 11.93
C GLY A 163 6.80 -14.92 12.55
N THR A 164 8.08 -15.07 12.21
CA THR A 164 8.96 -16.10 12.78
C THR A 164 9.32 -15.86 14.25
N ARG A 165 9.13 -14.63 14.75
CA ARG A 165 9.40 -14.25 16.15
C ARG A 165 8.14 -14.01 16.97
N ALA A 166 6.97 -13.97 16.34
CA ALA A 166 5.69 -13.79 17.00
C ALA A 166 5.14 -15.13 17.52
N THR A 167 4.50 -15.11 18.68
CA THR A 167 3.78 -16.27 19.23
C THR A 167 2.27 -16.05 19.16
N GLY A 168 1.51 -17.15 19.06
CA GLY A 168 0.05 -17.12 19.01
C GLY A 168 -0.52 -16.55 17.70
N GLY A 169 -1.68 -15.90 17.77
CA GLY A 169 -2.40 -15.43 16.58
C GLY A 169 -1.67 -14.37 15.74
N PHE A 170 -0.59 -13.76 16.24
CA PHE A 170 0.08 -12.62 15.60
C PHE A 170 0.76 -13.06 14.31
N VAL A 171 1.16 -14.33 14.25
CA VAL A 171 1.64 -14.98 13.03
C VAL A 171 0.62 -14.84 11.90
N GLN A 172 -0.68 -15.00 12.19
CA GLN A 172 -1.73 -14.90 11.18
C GLN A 172 -1.78 -13.51 10.56
N VAL A 173 -1.65 -12.45 11.38
CA VAL A 173 -1.64 -11.07 10.90
C VAL A 173 -0.48 -10.82 9.95
N PHE A 174 0.73 -11.23 10.32
CA PHE A 174 1.91 -11.02 9.50
C PHE A 174 1.87 -11.85 8.21
N MET A 175 1.33 -13.08 8.27
CA MET A 175 1.11 -13.90 7.08
C MET A 175 0.15 -13.23 6.09
N PHE A 176 -0.95 -12.65 6.55
CA PHE A 176 -1.89 -11.98 5.66
C PHE A 176 -1.28 -10.72 5.01
N PHE A 177 -0.51 -9.92 5.76
CA PHE A 177 0.21 -8.78 5.18
C PHE A 177 1.27 -9.23 4.16
N GLN A 178 1.93 -10.36 4.44
CA GLN A 178 2.88 -10.96 3.52
C GLN A 178 2.19 -11.40 2.22
N PHE A 179 1.03 -12.05 2.29
CA PHE A 179 0.24 -12.43 1.12
C PHE A 179 -0.26 -11.21 0.33
N SER A 180 -0.71 -10.15 1.00
CA SER A 180 -1.02 -8.87 0.35
C SER A 180 0.19 -8.32 -0.39
N ALA A 181 1.35 -8.24 0.25
CA ALA A 181 2.54 -7.71 -0.38
C ALA A 181 2.98 -8.55 -1.59
N PHE A 182 2.86 -9.89 -1.53
CA PHE A 182 3.08 -10.76 -2.69
C PHE A 182 2.09 -10.51 -3.82
N ALA A 183 0.80 -10.34 -3.52
CA ALA A 183 -0.22 -10.04 -4.52
C ALA A 183 0.04 -8.68 -5.19
N ALA A 184 0.34 -7.63 -4.41
CA ALA A 184 0.68 -6.31 -4.94
C ALA A 184 1.96 -6.35 -5.80
N PHE A 185 3.00 -7.07 -5.36
CA PHE A 185 4.23 -7.24 -6.14
C PHE A 185 3.92 -7.91 -7.48
N THR A 186 3.19 -9.02 -7.44
CA THR A 186 2.80 -9.78 -8.63
C THR A 186 1.97 -8.92 -9.58
N TRP A 187 1.00 -8.16 -9.06
CA TRP A 187 0.20 -7.25 -9.86
C TRP A 187 1.06 -6.21 -10.59
N LYS A 188 1.99 -5.55 -9.89
CA LYS A 188 2.86 -4.53 -10.51
C LYS A 188 3.86 -5.14 -11.49
N LEU A 189 4.37 -6.35 -11.22
CA LEU A 189 5.23 -7.08 -12.14
C LEU A 189 4.50 -7.45 -13.44
N LEU A 190 3.27 -7.96 -13.33
CA LEU A 190 2.39 -8.21 -14.48
C LEU A 190 2.07 -6.89 -15.21
N GLY A 191 1.86 -5.80 -14.46
CA GLY A 191 1.83 -4.43 -14.95
C GLY A 191 2.96 -4.11 -15.94
N PHE A 192 4.18 -4.32 -15.45
CA PHE A 192 5.42 -4.04 -16.16
C PHE A 192 5.64 -4.92 -17.39
N ILE A 193 5.39 -6.22 -17.29
CA ILE A 193 5.54 -7.18 -18.39
C ILE A 193 4.62 -6.83 -19.57
N GLU A 194 3.39 -6.38 -19.31
CA GLU A 194 2.48 -5.93 -20.38
C GLU A 194 2.97 -4.65 -21.05
N GLY A 195 3.56 -3.74 -20.28
CA GLY A 195 4.21 -2.54 -20.82
C GLY A 195 5.39 -2.84 -21.77
N LEU A 196 5.96 -4.05 -21.68
CA LEU A 196 7.00 -4.54 -22.60
C LEU A 196 6.43 -5.25 -23.85
N GLY A 197 5.11 -5.29 -24.01
CA GLY A 197 4.43 -5.85 -25.19
C GLY A 197 3.96 -7.31 -25.04
N SER A 198 4.04 -7.89 -23.84
CA SER A 198 3.51 -9.24 -23.58
C SER A 198 2.11 -9.15 -22.95
N PRO A 199 1.02 -9.38 -23.68
CA PRO A 199 -0.33 -9.15 -23.18
C PRO A 199 -0.67 -10.11 -22.05
N ILE A 200 -1.22 -9.57 -20.95
CA ILE A 200 -1.62 -10.35 -19.79
C ILE A 200 -3.15 -10.38 -19.74
N PRO A 201 -3.77 -11.55 -19.56
CA PRO A 201 -5.22 -11.63 -19.41
C PRO A 201 -5.72 -10.73 -18.28
N TYR A 202 -6.69 -9.86 -18.61
CA TYR A 202 -7.30 -8.93 -17.65
C TYR A 202 -7.87 -9.65 -16.40
N SER A 203 -8.41 -10.86 -16.58
CA SER A 203 -8.95 -11.67 -15.48
C SER A 203 -7.89 -12.09 -14.45
N ILE A 204 -6.65 -12.36 -14.87
CA ILE A 204 -5.54 -12.70 -13.97
C ILE A 204 -5.15 -11.48 -13.16
N ARG A 205 -5.07 -10.33 -13.83
CA ARG A 205 -4.85 -9.05 -13.19
C ARG A 205 -5.93 -8.82 -12.12
N GLU A 206 -7.19 -8.76 -12.50
CA GLU A 206 -8.30 -8.42 -11.59
C GLU A 206 -8.37 -9.35 -10.37
N LEU A 207 -8.09 -10.65 -10.55
CA LEU A 207 -7.98 -11.62 -9.46
C LEU A 207 -6.89 -11.23 -8.45
N VAL A 208 -5.69 -10.89 -8.93
CA VAL A 208 -4.56 -10.54 -8.07
C VAL A 208 -4.82 -9.25 -7.30
N GLU A 209 -5.42 -8.24 -7.93
CA GLU A 209 -5.79 -6.98 -7.25
C GLU A 209 -6.87 -7.20 -6.18
N THR A 210 -7.86 -8.04 -6.47
CA THR A 210 -8.90 -8.43 -5.51
C THR A 210 -8.31 -9.17 -4.31
N LEU A 211 -7.39 -10.11 -4.55
CA LEU A 211 -6.70 -10.85 -3.48
C LEU A 211 -5.85 -9.92 -2.61
N PHE A 212 -5.15 -8.95 -3.22
CA PHE A 212 -4.38 -7.95 -2.48
C PHE A 212 -5.27 -7.21 -1.46
N GLY A 213 -6.40 -6.66 -1.91
CA GLY A 213 -7.34 -5.94 -1.06
C GLY A 213 -7.94 -6.83 0.04
N LEU A 214 -8.38 -8.04 -0.32
CA LEU A 214 -8.96 -8.99 0.63
C LEU A 214 -7.98 -9.34 1.76
N PHE A 215 -6.74 -9.69 1.43
CA PHE A 215 -5.75 -10.06 2.43
C PHE A 215 -5.35 -8.87 3.33
N ALA A 216 -5.34 -7.64 2.79
CA ALA A 216 -4.96 -6.47 3.57
C ALA A 216 -5.96 -6.23 4.71
N ILE A 217 -7.24 -6.46 4.42
CA ILE A 217 -8.33 -6.31 5.39
C ILE A 217 -8.32 -7.43 6.41
N VAL A 218 -8.19 -8.67 5.97
CA VAL A 218 -8.18 -9.81 6.89
C VAL A 218 -7.02 -9.64 7.88
N SER A 219 -5.85 -9.19 7.41
CA SER A 219 -4.72 -8.81 8.27
C SER A 219 -5.13 -7.80 9.34
N MET A 220 -5.75 -6.70 8.92
CA MET A 220 -6.16 -5.61 9.81
C MET A 220 -7.25 -6.02 10.80
N TYR A 221 -8.25 -6.78 10.35
CA TYR A 221 -9.32 -7.30 11.20
C TYR A 221 -8.76 -8.24 12.27
N LEU A 222 -7.89 -9.17 11.88
CA LEU A 222 -7.25 -10.10 12.81
C LEU A 222 -6.36 -9.36 13.79
N LEU A 223 -5.58 -8.37 13.34
CA LEU A 223 -4.78 -7.49 14.17
C LEU A 223 -5.65 -6.88 15.27
N ILE A 224 -6.80 -6.30 14.93
CA ILE A 224 -7.69 -5.67 15.90
C ILE A 224 -8.35 -6.66 16.85
N ARG A 225 -8.82 -7.81 16.34
CA ARG A 225 -9.47 -8.83 17.17
C ARG A 225 -8.49 -9.38 18.20
N MET A 226 -7.26 -9.63 17.78
CA MET A 226 -6.18 -10.05 18.67
C MET A 226 -5.88 -8.99 19.72
N LEU A 227 -5.86 -7.73 19.34
CA LEU A 227 -5.62 -6.64 20.27
C LEU A 227 -6.72 -6.42 21.29
N ARG A 228 -7.97 -6.62 20.91
CA ARG A 228 -9.07 -6.62 21.87
C ARG A 228 -8.96 -7.77 22.86
N LYS A 229 -8.50 -8.94 22.43
CA LYS A 229 -8.26 -10.08 23.33
C LYS A 229 -7.10 -9.81 24.28
N LEU A 230 -5.98 -9.31 23.76
CA LEU A 230 -4.80 -8.95 24.56
C LEU A 230 -5.15 -7.84 25.57
N SER A 231 -5.90 -6.81 25.16
CA SER A 231 -6.41 -5.75 26.04
C SER A 231 -7.24 -6.31 27.19
N ARG A 232 -8.19 -7.21 26.90
CA ARG A 232 -9.00 -7.83 27.94
C ARG A 232 -8.15 -8.62 28.91
N HIS A 233 -7.13 -9.33 28.42
CA HIS A 233 -6.24 -10.12 29.26
C HIS A 233 -5.36 -9.24 30.17
N ILE A 234 -4.85 -8.12 29.65
CA ILE A 234 -4.03 -7.15 30.40
C ILE A 234 -4.87 -6.37 31.42
N HIS A 235 -6.15 -6.12 31.14
CA HIS A 235 -7.06 -5.36 32.03
C HIS A 235 -7.99 -6.27 32.85
N SER A 236 -7.84 -7.60 32.76
CA SER A 236 -8.54 -8.57 33.61
C SER A 236 -7.67 -9.03 34.78
N GLU A 237 -6.73 -8.18 35.20
CA GLU A 237 -6.13 -8.17 36.54
C GLU A 237 -6.66 -6.95 37.30
#